data_AF-A0A923HTY8-F1
#
_entry.id   AF-A0A923HTY8-F1
#
_cell.length_a   1.000
_cell.length_b   1.000
_cell.length_c   1.000
_cell.angle_alpha   90.00
_cell.angle_beta   90.00
_cell.angle_gamma   90.00
#
_symmetry.space_group_name_H-M   'P 1'
#
loop_
_entity.id
_entity.type
_entity.pdbx_description
1 polymer ?
#
loop_
_entity_poly.entity_id
_entity_poly.type
_entity_poly.pdbx_seq_one_letter_code
_entity_poly.pdbx_strand_id
1 'polypeptide(L)'
;MKKWILAASIALAFSTTQAQSYSDYLLQARSALNNKDYKTATAQFKQAFSLKLGSYADLYDAACVAALTGDKDSAFKWLEQSIAQGWFNLDHLTTDSDLISLHKDKRWAPTLKTLKSKLVAQEKNYDHKLKAQLEKIYSEDQDLRKKLIAMEQKLGADSAEVKALWQQIDDKDEHNLKQVESIISENGWLGSDQVGPKASQTLFLVVQHARPEMRLKYVSLLRAAVKAKKADAASLALMEDRMATEAGDKQLYGSQLRRVNDQMELFPIADPDHLDERRASMGLPPIAEYVKIWKLDWDLANYKKQLEKYEAEQRVRVEDLARISDVLWRGQLSYLDYGKNVWVDIPSNLRVSKSEQEASTWLWSYGYDDEPHANAKDGIRLSEDGKKLGQEEVISRELRPNGALRIVTTMPGEDDRRPAQFRFTYTITADSFDRKKEVKLVGSEDYFVRHVYAWKK
;
A
#
# COMPACT_ATOMS: atom_id res chain seq x y z
N MET A 1 -37.94 42.11 -41.46
CA MET A 1 -38.37 41.18 -42.53
C MET A 1 -38.31 39.77 -41.95
N LYS A 2 -39.49 39.27 -41.50
CA LYS A 2 -40.19 38.04 -41.96
C LYS A 2 -39.49 36.74 -41.52
N LYS A 3 -39.89 36.09 -40.41
CA LYS A 3 -41.13 35.30 -40.11
C LYS A 3 -40.99 33.81 -40.48
N TRP A 4 -40.84 32.98 -39.43
CA TRP A 4 -41.51 31.71 -39.08
C TRP A 4 -42.45 31.02 -40.08
N ILE A 5 -42.45 29.66 -40.05
CA ILE A 5 -43.57 28.67 -39.95
C ILE A 5 -42.89 27.30 -39.74
N LEU A 6 -42.90 26.65 -38.56
CA LEU A 6 -43.93 25.82 -37.91
C LEU A 6 -44.51 24.69 -38.79
N ALA A 7 -44.00 23.47 -38.64
CA ALA A 7 -44.76 22.24 -38.87
C ALA A 7 -44.72 21.43 -37.57
N ALA A 8 -45.86 21.42 -36.88
CA ALA A 8 -46.10 20.57 -35.73
C ALA A 8 -46.14 19.11 -36.18
N SER A 9 -45.37 18.26 -35.52
CA SER A 9 -45.59 16.82 -35.51
C SER A 9 -45.43 16.36 -34.07
N ILE A 10 -46.53 15.84 -33.56
CA ILE A 10 -46.73 15.25 -32.25
C ILE A 10 -45.63 14.21 -32.03
N ALA A 11 -44.63 14.54 -31.22
CA ALA A 11 -43.84 13.54 -30.52
C ALA A 11 -44.47 13.42 -29.13
N LEU A 12 -45.28 12.36 -28.95
CA LEU A 12 -45.58 11.86 -27.62
C LEU A 12 -44.26 11.82 -26.85
N ALA A 13 -44.17 12.57 -25.76
CA ALA A 13 -43.23 12.28 -24.71
C ALA A 13 -43.61 10.89 -24.18
N PHE A 14 -43.08 9.85 -24.82
CA PHE A 14 -42.84 8.59 -24.13
C PHE A 14 -41.79 8.95 -23.08
N SER A 15 -42.24 9.41 -21.92
CA SER A 15 -41.56 9.10 -20.68
C SER A 15 -41.54 7.58 -20.62
N THR A 16 -40.50 6.98 -21.22
CA THR A 16 -40.11 5.64 -20.81
C THR A 16 -39.76 5.80 -19.35
N THR A 17 -40.74 5.50 -18.50
CA THR A 17 -40.52 5.15 -17.11
C THR A 17 -39.65 3.92 -17.16
N GLN A 18 -38.35 4.12 -17.33
CA GLN A 18 -37.38 3.07 -17.18
C GLN A 18 -37.51 2.69 -15.70
N ALA A 19 -38.09 1.52 -15.44
CA ALA A 19 -38.23 1.03 -14.09
C ALA A 19 -36.83 1.03 -13.47
N GLN A 20 -36.65 1.79 -12.39
CA GLN A 20 -35.36 1.88 -11.71
C GLN A 20 -34.95 0.48 -11.28
N SER A 21 -33.71 0.12 -11.60
CA SER A 21 -33.17 -1.19 -11.26
C SER A 21 -32.79 -1.26 -9.79
N TYR A 22 -32.58 -2.48 -9.28
CA TYR A 22 -31.99 -2.71 -7.96
C TYR A 22 -30.72 -1.88 -7.75
N SER A 23 -29.83 -1.86 -8.75
CA SER A 23 -28.56 -1.15 -8.69
C SER A 23 -28.73 0.37 -8.64
N ASP A 24 -29.72 0.92 -9.34
CA ASP A 24 -30.01 2.36 -9.32
C ASP A 24 -30.48 2.80 -7.93
N TYR A 25 -31.37 2.02 -7.32
CA TYR A 25 -31.86 2.27 -5.97
C TYR A 25 -30.74 2.16 -4.94
N LEU A 26 -29.86 1.17 -5.06
CA LEU A 26 -28.72 0.99 -4.16
C LEU A 26 -27.74 2.17 -4.25
N LEU A 27 -27.44 2.63 -5.47
CA LEU A 27 -26.56 3.77 -5.71
C LEU A 27 -27.14 5.06 -5.10
N GLN A 28 -28.44 5.30 -5.30
CA GLN A 28 -29.13 6.44 -4.70
C GLN A 28 -29.16 6.35 -3.17
N ALA A 29 -29.37 5.16 -2.60
CA ALA A 29 -29.33 4.93 -1.16
C ALA A 29 -27.95 5.28 -0.58
N ARG A 30 -26.87 4.79 -1.19
CA ARG A 30 -25.49 5.07 -0.78
C ARG A 30 -25.11 6.55 -0.95
N SER A 31 -25.55 7.17 -2.03
CA SER A 31 -25.36 8.62 -2.22
C SER A 31 -26.07 9.44 -1.15
N ALA A 32 -27.31 9.07 -0.80
CA ALA A 32 -28.07 9.74 0.26
C ALA A 32 -27.42 9.51 1.63
N LEU A 33 -26.92 8.30 1.90
CA LEU A 33 -26.18 7.96 3.10
C LEU A 33 -24.92 8.82 3.26
N ASN A 34 -24.12 8.97 2.20
CA ASN A 34 -22.94 9.84 2.19
C ASN A 34 -23.28 11.31 2.48
N ASN A 35 -24.47 11.75 2.08
CA ASN A 35 -24.99 13.09 2.33
C ASN A 35 -25.72 13.22 3.69
N LYS A 36 -25.73 12.16 4.51
CA LYS A 36 -26.49 12.07 5.78
C LYS A 36 -28.00 12.29 5.64
N ASP A 37 -28.54 12.10 4.44
CA ASP A 37 -29.98 12.09 4.19
C ASP A 37 -30.52 10.68 4.46
N TYR A 38 -30.60 10.34 5.75
CA TYR A 38 -30.99 9.00 6.19
C TYR A 38 -32.43 8.66 5.80
N LYS A 39 -33.32 9.66 5.68
CA LYS A 39 -34.72 9.42 5.29
C LYS A 39 -34.80 8.96 3.83
N THR A 40 -34.11 9.65 2.94
CA THR A 40 -34.02 9.24 1.53
C THR A 40 -33.30 7.91 1.41
N ALA A 41 -32.17 7.72 2.11
CA ALA A 41 -31.44 6.45 2.09
C ALA A 41 -32.33 5.26 2.52
N THR A 42 -33.07 5.36 3.62
CA THR A 42 -34.02 4.33 4.07
C THR A 42 -35.07 4.03 3.01
N ALA A 43 -35.64 5.05 2.37
CA ALA A 43 -36.65 4.87 1.33
C ALA A 43 -36.07 4.13 0.11
N GLN A 44 -34.86 4.50 -0.33
CA GLN A 44 -34.21 3.87 -1.47
C GLN A 44 -33.77 2.42 -1.17
N PHE A 45 -33.30 2.13 0.05
CA PHE A 45 -33.06 0.74 0.47
C PHE A 45 -34.33 -0.11 0.46
N LYS A 46 -35.47 0.43 0.90
CA LYS A 46 -36.77 -0.27 0.81
C LYS A 46 -37.14 -0.58 -0.63
N GLN A 47 -36.94 0.36 -1.55
CA GLN A 47 -37.19 0.14 -2.97
C GLN A 47 -36.25 -0.92 -3.54
N ALA A 48 -34.93 -0.83 -3.29
CA ALA A 48 -33.96 -1.84 -3.69
C ALA A 48 -34.36 -3.25 -3.20
N PHE A 49 -34.66 -3.39 -1.91
CA PHE A 49 -34.98 -4.69 -1.31
C PHE A 49 -36.38 -5.23 -1.64
N SER A 50 -37.23 -4.41 -2.26
CA SER A 50 -38.49 -4.87 -2.86
C SER A 50 -38.25 -5.63 -4.17
N LEU A 51 -37.15 -5.33 -4.88
CA LEU A 51 -36.78 -5.96 -6.15
C LEU A 51 -35.93 -7.21 -5.95
N LYS A 52 -34.95 -7.14 -5.04
CA LYS A 52 -34.03 -8.25 -4.75
C LYS A 52 -33.47 -8.09 -3.34
N LEU A 53 -33.29 -9.20 -2.63
CA LEU A 53 -32.60 -9.20 -1.36
C LEU A 53 -31.16 -8.69 -1.51
N GLY A 54 -30.76 -7.74 -0.65
CA GLY A 54 -29.41 -7.18 -0.65
C GLY A 54 -28.35 -8.16 -0.16
N SER A 55 -27.07 -7.83 -0.39
CA SER A 55 -25.96 -8.53 0.25
C SER A 55 -26.02 -8.35 1.77
N TYR A 56 -25.29 -9.17 2.52
CA TYR A 56 -25.20 -9.00 3.97
C TYR A 56 -24.72 -7.58 4.36
N ALA A 57 -23.84 -6.97 3.55
CA ALA A 57 -23.31 -5.63 3.79
C ALA A 57 -24.40 -4.57 3.54
N ASP A 58 -25.09 -4.64 2.40
CA ASP A 58 -26.19 -3.71 2.09
C ASP A 58 -27.31 -3.78 3.12
N LEU A 59 -27.63 -4.98 3.60
CA LEU A 59 -28.64 -5.19 4.65
C LEU A 59 -28.22 -4.63 6.00
N TYR A 60 -26.93 -4.73 6.34
CA TYR A 60 -26.40 -4.13 7.57
C TYR A 60 -26.46 -2.60 7.49
N ASP A 61 -25.96 -2.01 6.40
CA ASP A 61 -26.02 -0.55 6.17
C ASP A 61 -27.46 -0.06 6.25
N ALA A 62 -28.40 -0.73 5.57
CA ALA A 62 -29.81 -0.38 5.63
C ALA A 62 -30.39 -0.48 7.04
N ALA A 63 -29.97 -1.47 7.84
CA ALA A 63 -30.40 -1.61 9.23
C ALA A 63 -29.93 -0.41 10.09
N CYS A 64 -28.68 0.04 9.91
CA CYS A 64 -28.14 1.22 10.58
C CYS A 64 -28.94 2.47 10.20
N VAL A 65 -29.20 2.71 8.91
CA VAL A 65 -29.98 3.87 8.46
C VAL A 65 -31.44 3.82 8.97
N ALA A 66 -32.07 2.64 8.98
CA ALA A 66 -33.39 2.46 9.57
C ALA A 66 -33.41 2.78 11.07
N ALA A 67 -32.38 2.35 11.81
CA ALA A 67 -32.23 2.65 13.23
C ALA A 67 -32.04 4.15 13.50
N LEU A 68 -31.27 4.85 12.67
CA LEU A 68 -31.06 6.31 12.72
C LEU A 68 -32.35 7.10 12.43
N THR A 69 -33.24 6.56 11.61
CA THR A 69 -34.54 7.17 11.27
C THR A 69 -35.67 6.76 12.23
N GLY A 70 -35.38 5.93 13.23
CA GLY A 70 -36.35 5.46 14.22
C GLY A 70 -37.25 4.32 13.75
N ASP A 71 -37.05 3.80 12.53
CA ASP A 71 -37.78 2.65 11.98
C ASP A 71 -37.18 1.34 12.51
N LYS A 72 -37.46 1.05 13.79
CA LYS A 72 -36.89 -0.11 14.50
C LYS A 72 -37.32 -1.44 13.87
N ASP A 73 -38.50 -1.51 13.25
CA ASP A 73 -39.00 -2.74 12.66
C ASP A 73 -38.22 -3.10 11.39
N SER A 74 -37.99 -2.13 10.50
CA SER A 74 -37.13 -2.33 9.33
C SER A 74 -35.68 -2.60 9.76
N ALA A 75 -35.20 -1.91 10.79
CA ALA A 75 -33.84 -2.10 11.31
C ALA A 75 -33.60 -3.54 11.79
N PHE A 76 -34.47 -4.07 12.67
CA PHE A 76 -34.35 -5.46 13.13
C PHE A 76 -34.52 -6.47 11.99
N LYS A 77 -35.49 -6.25 11.08
CA LYS A 77 -35.70 -7.14 9.93
C LYS A 77 -34.44 -7.26 9.07
N TRP A 78 -33.82 -6.14 8.69
CA TRP A 78 -32.64 -6.16 7.83
C TRP A 78 -31.39 -6.63 8.58
N LEU A 79 -31.24 -6.29 9.86
CA LEU A 79 -30.15 -6.78 10.69
C LEU A 79 -30.19 -8.31 10.82
N GLU A 80 -31.35 -8.88 11.12
CA GLU A 80 -31.52 -10.34 11.21
C GLU A 80 -31.27 -11.02 9.86
N GLN A 81 -31.71 -10.42 8.75
CA GLN A 81 -31.42 -10.91 7.40
C GLN A 81 -29.93 -10.85 7.05
N SER A 82 -29.23 -9.78 7.47
CA SER A 82 -27.78 -9.64 7.31
C SER A 82 -27.05 -10.76 8.06
N ILE A 83 -27.42 -11.00 9.32
CA ILE A 83 -26.87 -12.08 10.15
C ILE A 83 -27.20 -13.45 9.55
N ALA A 84 -28.41 -13.63 9.00
CA ALA A 84 -28.81 -14.86 8.34
C ALA A 84 -27.93 -15.15 7.10
N GLN A 85 -27.57 -14.12 6.34
CA GLN A 85 -26.67 -14.18 5.18
C GLN A 85 -25.18 -14.26 5.51
N GLY A 86 -24.81 -14.32 6.79
CA GLY A 86 -23.42 -14.51 7.19
C GLY A 86 -22.69 -13.23 7.56
N TRP A 87 -23.39 -12.19 8.04
CA TRP A 87 -22.73 -11.11 8.79
C TRP A 87 -22.51 -11.54 10.26
N PHE A 88 -21.28 -11.40 10.78
CA PHE A 88 -20.93 -11.93 12.11
C PHE A 88 -19.98 -11.05 12.96
N ASN A 89 -19.95 -9.73 12.76
CA ASN A 89 -19.07 -8.82 13.50
C ASN A 89 -19.68 -8.35 14.83
N LEU A 90 -19.53 -9.14 15.90
CA LEU A 90 -20.11 -8.86 17.22
C LEU A 90 -19.57 -7.55 17.84
N ASP A 91 -18.27 -7.29 17.71
CA ASP A 91 -17.63 -6.07 18.25
C ASP A 91 -18.26 -4.83 17.61
N HIS A 92 -18.38 -4.83 16.28
CA HIS A 92 -19.00 -3.72 15.56
C HIS A 92 -20.47 -3.58 15.93
N LEU A 93 -21.25 -4.67 15.95
CA LEU A 93 -22.68 -4.63 16.27
C LEU A 93 -22.96 -3.93 17.60
N THR A 94 -22.11 -4.18 18.61
CA THR A 94 -22.33 -3.72 19.98
C THR A 94 -21.79 -2.31 20.25
N THR A 95 -20.96 -1.78 19.36
CA THR A 95 -20.33 -0.46 19.50
C THR A 95 -20.77 0.54 18.44
N ASP A 96 -21.47 0.09 17.40
CA ASP A 96 -22.02 0.93 16.34
C ASP A 96 -23.00 1.97 16.92
N SER A 97 -22.66 3.25 16.75
CA SER A 97 -23.47 4.35 17.25
C SER A 97 -24.84 4.42 16.59
N ASP A 98 -24.96 3.93 15.36
CA ASP A 98 -26.20 4.01 14.57
C ASP A 98 -27.29 3.08 15.13
N LEU A 99 -26.87 2.03 15.86
CA LEU A 99 -27.73 1.01 16.43
C LEU A 99 -28.06 1.22 17.91
N ILE A 100 -27.54 2.29 18.54
CA ILE A 100 -27.81 2.62 19.96
C ILE A 100 -29.31 2.64 20.28
N SER A 101 -30.14 3.11 19.34
CA SER A 101 -31.60 3.18 19.50
C SER A 101 -32.27 1.81 19.65
N LEU A 102 -31.60 0.74 19.21
CA LEU A 102 -32.04 -0.65 19.27
C LEU A 102 -31.61 -1.36 20.56
N HIS A 103 -30.55 -0.91 21.25
CA HIS A 103 -29.93 -1.64 22.37
C HIS A 103 -30.89 -1.93 23.55
N LYS A 104 -31.90 -1.09 23.75
CA LYS A 104 -32.92 -1.24 24.80
C LYS A 104 -34.18 -1.98 24.34
N ASP A 105 -34.30 -2.30 23.06
CA ASP A 105 -35.44 -3.04 22.51
C ASP A 105 -35.36 -4.52 22.92
N LYS A 106 -36.52 -5.12 23.22
CA LYS A 106 -36.63 -6.53 23.61
C LYS A 106 -36.05 -7.52 22.59
N ARG A 107 -35.98 -7.12 21.30
CA ARG A 107 -35.41 -7.93 20.20
C ARG A 107 -33.89 -7.93 20.16
N TRP A 108 -33.24 -6.98 20.83
CA TRP A 108 -31.78 -6.85 20.83
C TRP A 108 -31.07 -8.07 21.41
N ALA A 109 -31.45 -8.49 22.62
CA ALA A 109 -30.82 -9.63 23.28
C ALA A 109 -30.98 -10.95 22.49
N PRO A 110 -32.16 -11.30 21.94
CA PRO A 110 -32.31 -12.42 21.01
C PRO A 110 -31.45 -12.31 19.74
N THR A 111 -31.34 -11.11 19.15
CA THR A 111 -30.51 -10.87 17.96
C THR A 111 -29.03 -11.13 18.27
N LEU A 112 -28.52 -10.59 19.38
CA LEU A 112 -27.16 -10.85 19.85
C LEU A 112 -26.91 -12.32 20.14
N LYS A 113 -27.88 -13.03 20.74
CA LYS A 113 -27.77 -14.46 21.00
C LYS A 113 -27.64 -15.26 19.70
N THR A 114 -28.43 -14.90 18.68
CA THR A 114 -28.40 -15.53 17.35
C THR A 114 -27.07 -15.27 16.63
N LEU A 115 -26.55 -14.04 16.74
CA LEU A 115 -25.24 -13.70 16.19
C LEU A 115 -24.13 -14.52 16.87
N LYS A 116 -24.14 -14.56 18.22
CA LYS A 116 -23.15 -15.31 19.01
C LYS A 116 -23.17 -16.80 18.68
N SER A 117 -24.34 -17.42 18.50
CA SER A 117 -24.41 -18.84 18.16
C SER A 117 -23.87 -19.11 16.75
N LYS A 118 -24.16 -18.23 15.77
CA LYS A 118 -23.59 -18.31 14.43
C LYS A 118 -22.07 -18.14 14.43
N LEU A 119 -21.56 -17.19 15.22
CA LEU A 119 -20.12 -16.99 15.40
C LEU A 119 -19.47 -18.25 15.98
N VAL A 120 -20.00 -18.82 17.07
CA VAL A 120 -19.49 -20.07 17.64
C VAL A 120 -19.51 -21.22 16.63
N ALA A 121 -20.56 -21.34 15.83
CA ALA A 121 -20.66 -22.38 14.80
C ALA A 121 -19.62 -22.20 13.69
N GLN A 122 -19.36 -20.97 13.29
CA GLN A 122 -18.36 -20.62 12.27
C GLN A 122 -16.93 -20.83 12.78
N GLU A 123 -16.66 -20.41 14.01
CA GLU A 123 -15.33 -20.50 14.61
C GLU A 123 -15.01 -21.91 15.16
N LYS A 124 -15.94 -22.87 15.06
CA LYS A 124 -15.81 -24.22 15.66
C LYS A 124 -14.50 -24.92 15.33
N ASN A 125 -13.99 -24.72 14.11
CA ASN A 125 -12.78 -25.39 13.62
C ASN A 125 -11.55 -24.46 13.64
N TYR A 126 -11.65 -23.27 14.24
CA TYR A 126 -10.52 -22.35 14.29
C TYR A 126 -9.49 -22.81 15.31
N ASP A 127 -8.23 -22.48 15.06
CA ASP A 127 -7.25 -22.47 16.13
C ASP A 127 -7.49 -21.23 17.01
N HIS A 128 -8.28 -21.42 18.07
CA HIS A 128 -8.63 -20.33 18.99
C HIS A 128 -7.43 -19.74 19.72
N LYS A 129 -6.34 -20.51 19.91
CA LYS A 129 -5.13 -20.03 20.56
C LYS A 129 -4.37 -19.09 19.63
N LEU A 130 -4.12 -19.52 18.39
CA LEU A 130 -3.47 -18.69 17.37
C LEU A 130 -4.33 -17.47 17.02
N LYS A 131 -5.65 -17.63 16.92
CA LYS A 131 -6.58 -16.51 16.77
C LYS A 131 -6.40 -15.47 17.87
N ALA A 132 -6.49 -15.87 19.14
CA ALA A 132 -6.35 -14.95 20.27
C ALA A 132 -4.99 -14.25 20.29
N GLN A 133 -3.91 -14.98 19.95
CA GLN A 133 -2.57 -14.41 19.85
C GLN A 133 -2.48 -13.36 18.74
N LEU A 134 -2.97 -13.65 17.53
CA LEU A 134 -2.94 -12.74 16.39
C LEU A 134 -3.87 -11.53 16.58
N GLU A 135 -5.03 -11.69 17.21
CA GLU A 135 -5.92 -10.57 17.52
C GLU A 135 -5.37 -9.66 18.63
N LYS A 136 -4.59 -10.21 19.56
CA LYS A 136 -3.82 -9.41 20.51
C LYS A 136 -2.75 -8.59 19.79
N ILE A 137 -1.96 -9.22 18.91
CA ILE A 137 -0.95 -8.54 18.09
C ILE A 137 -1.60 -7.42 17.26
N TYR A 138 -2.73 -7.68 16.61
CA TYR A 138 -3.50 -6.68 15.87
C TYR A 138 -3.84 -5.46 16.72
N SER A 139 -4.37 -5.69 17.91
CA SER A 139 -4.82 -4.60 18.78
C SER A 139 -3.64 -3.74 19.23
N GLU A 140 -2.54 -4.38 19.65
CA GLU A 140 -1.34 -3.68 20.07
C GLU A 140 -0.64 -2.93 18.91
N ASP A 141 -0.72 -3.45 17.69
CA ASP A 141 -0.21 -2.81 16.46
C ASP A 141 -1.05 -1.59 16.03
N GLN A 142 -2.38 -1.75 15.97
CA GLN A 142 -3.28 -0.74 15.42
C GLN A 142 -3.61 0.37 16.42
N ASP A 143 -3.60 0.10 17.72
CA ASP A 143 -3.91 1.13 18.73
C ASP A 143 -2.82 2.19 18.84
N LEU A 144 -1.54 1.84 18.63
CA LEU A 144 -0.47 2.83 18.54
C LEU A 144 -0.64 3.74 17.32
N ARG A 145 -1.00 3.16 16.17
CA ARG A 145 -1.24 3.91 14.92
C ARG A 145 -2.44 4.84 15.02
N LYS A 146 -3.53 4.43 15.67
CA LYS A 146 -4.67 5.31 15.97
C LYS A 146 -4.27 6.48 16.87
N LYS A 147 -3.48 6.22 17.92
CA LYS A 147 -2.93 7.27 18.79
C LYS A 147 -2.04 8.24 18.01
N LEU A 148 -1.22 7.72 17.10
CA LEU A 148 -0.37 8.52 16.24
C LEU A 148 -1.18 9.48 15.37
N ILE A 149 -2.17 8.98 14.64
CA ILE A 149 -3.03 9.82 13.78
C ILE A 149 -3.68 10.94 14.61
N ALA A 150 -4.23 10.61 15.78
CA ALA A 150 -4.86 11.60 16.66
C ALA A 150 -3.85 12.64 17.19
N MET A 151 -2.63 12.22 17.49
CA MET A 151 -1.59 13.10 18.01
C MET A 151 -0.97 13.98 16.92
N GLU A 152 -0.72 13.45 15.72
CA GLU A 152 -0.26 14.20 14.55
C GLU A 152 -1.26 15.32 14.18
N GLN A 153 -2.56 15.03 14.23
CA GLN A 153 -3.60 16.05 13.99
C GLN A 153 -3.58 17.17 15.03
N LYS A 154 -3.17 16.88 16.27
CA LYS A 154 -3.18 17.83 17.39
C LYS A 154 -1.88 18.64 17.50
N LEU A 155 -0.74 18.00 17.28
CA LEU A 155 0.59 18.56 17.58
C LEU A 155 1.44 18.81 16.33
N GLY A 156 1.02 18.30 15.16
CA GLY A 156 1.80 18.31 13.93
C GLY A 156 2.80 17.15 13.85
N ALA A 157 3.15 16.74 12.62
CA ALA A 157 3.98 15.56 12.36
C ALA A 157 5.42 15.68 12.92
N ASP A 158 5.95 16.89 13.07
CA ASP A 158 7.33 17.13 13.50
C ASP A 158 7.52 17.28 15.02
N SER A 159 6.45 17.15 15.81
CA SER A 159 6.49 17.30 17.27
C SER A 159 7.37 16.21 17.92
N ALA A 160 7.97 16.53 19.07
CA ALA A 160 8.82 15.59 19.80
C ALA A 160 8.02 14.36 20.26
N GLU A 161 6.75 14.55 20.63
CA GLU A 161 5.82 13.50 21.04
C GLU A 161 5.48 12.56 19.88
N VAL A 162 5.22 13.11 18.69
CA VAL A 162 4.98 12.31 17.47
C VAL A 162 6.21 11.47 17.13
N LYS A 163 7.40 12.07 17.18
CA LYS A 163 8.66 11.34 16.97
C LYS A 163 8.88 10.23 18.01
N ALA A 164 8.58 10.50 19.27
CA ALA A 164 8.69 9.50 20.34
C ALA A 164 7.68 8.35 20.18
N LEU A 165 6.46 8.63 19.69
CA LEU A 165 5.48 7.59 19.41
C LEU A 165 5.83 6.76 18.18
N TRP A 166 6.42 7.37 17.15
CA TRP A 166 7.00 6.64 16.02
C TRP A 166 8.06 5.64 16.46
N GLN A 167 8.97 6.03 17.37
CA GLN A 167 9.94 5.08 17.93
C GLN A 167 9.28 3.91 18.65
N GLN A 168 8.20 4.16 19.42
CA GLN A 168 7.44 3.09 20.07
C GLN A 168 6.75 2.16 19.05
N ILE A 169 6.28 2.71 17.93
CA ILE A 169 5.70 1.92 16.84
C ILE A 169 6.78 1.05 16.20
N ASP A 170 7.97 1.59 15.91
CA ASP A 170 9.07 0.84 15.30
C ASP A 170 9.52 -0.33 16.19
N ASP A 171 9.70 -0.09 17.48
CA ASP A 171 10.05 -1.13 18.46
C ASP A 171 8.97 -2.21 18.53
N LYS A 172 7.69 -1.78 18.46
CA LYS A 172 6.54 -2.68 18.50
C LYS A 172 6.42 -3.51 17.24
N ASP A 173 6.63 -2.92 16.07
CA ASP A 173 6.61 -3.60 14.78
C ASP A 173 7.69 -4.69 14.73
N GLU A 174 8.90 -4.42 15.24
CA GLU A 174 9.96 -5.44 15.31
C GLU A 174 9.60 -6.60 16.24
N HIS A 175 9.02 -6.31 17.42
CA HIS A 175 8.57 -7.34 18.34
C HIS A 175 7.40 -8.18 17.78
N ASN A 176 6.45 -7.52 17.12
CA ASN A 176 5.31 -8.18 16.48
C ASN A 176 5.78 -9.06 15.32
N LEU A 177 6.74 -8.59 14.52
CA LEU A 177 7.33 -9.34 13.43
C LEU A 177 7.93 -10.66 13.92
N LYS A 178 8.76 -10.64 14.98
CA LYS A 178 9.36 -11.87 15.54
C LYS A 178 8.31 -12.94 15.90
N GLN A 179 7.19 -12.52 16.49
CA GLN A 179 6.08 -13.44 16.81
C GLN A 179 5.39 -13.98 15.55
N VAL A 180 5.10 -13.11 14.58
CA VAL A 180 4.46 -13.49 13.31
C VAL A 180 5.37 -14.40 12.49
N GLU A 181 6.68 -14.16 12.46
CA GLU A 181 7.65 -15.04 11.78
C GLU A 181 7.63 -16.45 12.38
N SER A 182 7.61 -16.58 13.71
CA SER A 182 7.46 -17.88 14.41
C SER A 182 6.18 -18.60 13.98
N ILE A 183 5.04 -17.92 14.02
CA ILE A 183 3.74 -18.48 13.61
C ILE A 183 3.77 -18.94 12.15
N ILE A 184 4.30 -18.10 11.25
CA ILE A 184 4.41 -18.42 9.82
C ILE A 184 5.35 -19.60 9.59
N SER A 185 6.47 -19.68 10.31
CA SER A 185 7.44 -20.77 10.16
C SER A 185 6.85 -22.14 10.53
N GLU A 186 5.95 -22.17 11.51
CA GLU A 186 5.34 -23.40 12.01
C GLU A 186 4.09 -23.81 11.22
N ASN A 187 3.33 -22.83 10.72
CA ASN A 187 1.97 -23.06 10.22
C ASN A 187 1.76 -22.64 8.75
N GLY A 188 2.74 -21.96 8.14
CA GLY A 188 2.55 -21.22 6.90
C GLY A 188 1.64 -20.01 7.09
N TRP A 189 1.09 -19.49 5.99
CA TRP A 189 0.12 -18.39 6.04
C TRP A 189 -1.27 -18.89 6.48
N LEU A 190 -1.79 -18.38 7.59
CA LEU A 190 -3.08 -18.80 8.15
C LEU A 190 -4.24 -18.02 7.52
N GLY A 191 -5.20 -18.74 6.95
CA GLY A 191 -6.40 -18.18 6.33
C GLY A 191 -7.46 -17.74 7.34
N SER A 192 -8.42 -16.94 6.87
CA SER A 192 -9.56 -16.48 7.67
C SER A 192 -10.49 -17.63 8.10
N ASP A 193 -10.48 -18.74 7.37
CA ASP A 193 -11.16 -20.00 7.69
C ASP A 193 -10.46 -20.80 8.82
N GLN A 194 -9.20 -20.48 9.13
CA GLN A 194 -8.42 -21.16 10.16
C GLN A 194 -8.34 -20.37 11.47
N VAL A 195 -8.26 -19.05 11.39
CA VAL A 195 -8.05 -18.18 12.57
C VAL A 195 -9.02 -17.00 12.64
N GLY A 196 -9.92 -16.86 11.68
CA GLY A 196 -10.80 -15.71 11.56
C GLY A 196 -10.18 -14.55 10.76
N PRO A 197 -11.01 -13.65 10.22
CA PRO A 197 -10.57 -12.59 9.31
C PRO A 197 -9.60 -11.59 9.97
N LYS A 198 -9.88 -11.16 11.21
CA LYS A 198 -9.03 -10.22 11.96
C LYS A 198 -7.62 -10.79 12.17
N ALA A 199 -7.53 -12.02 12.68
CA ALA A 199 -6.27 -12.71 12.92
C ALA A 199 -5.47 -12.97 11.62
N SER A 200 -6.13 -13.41 10.56
CA SER A 200 -5.49 -13.63 9.26
C SER A 200 -4.94 -12.32 8.66
N GLN A 201 -5.69 -11.22 8.78
CA GLN A 201 -5.25 -9.88 8.37
C GLN A 201 -4.05 -9.38 9.19
N THR A 202 -3.92 -9.76 10.47
CA THR A 202 -2.75 -9.42 11.30
C THR A 202 -1.44 -9.86 10.66
N LEU A 203 -1.40 -11.06 10.06
CA LEU A 203 -0.19 -11.57 9.40
C LEU A 203 0.28 -10.61 8.30
N PHE A 204 -0.66 -10.14 7.48
CA PHE A 204 -0.38 -9.15 6.44
C PHE A 204 0.08 -7.82 7.04
N LEU A 205 -0.65 -7.26 8.00
CA LEU A 205 -0.33 -5.94 8.57
C LEU A 205 1.07 -5.90 9.17
N VAL A 206 1.44 -6.90 9.95
CA VAL A 206 2.77 -6.97 10.57
C VAL A 206 3.88 -7.08 9.52
N VAL A 207 3.71 -7.91 8.49
CA VAL A 207 4.68 -8.01 7.39
C VAL A 207 4.73 -6.71 6.58
N GLN A 208 3.58 -6.10 6.31
CA GLN A 208 3.45 -4.85 5.56
C GLN A 208 4.18 -3.69 6.24
N HIS A 209 4.19 -3.65 7.58
CA HIS A 209 4.85 -2.63 8.39
C HIS A 209 6.35 -2.89 8.64
N ALA A 210 6.81 -4.13 8.43
CA ALA A 210 8.22 -4.50 8.62
C ALA A 210 9.20 -3.71 7.74
N ARG A 211 10.50 -3.87 7.94
CA ARG A 211 11.51 -3.23 7.07
C ARG A 211 11.43 -3.74 5.62
N PRO A 212 11.87 -2.96 4.60
CA PRO A 212 11.76 -3.35 3.19
C PRO A 212 12.30 -4.75 2.87
N GLU A 213 13.41 -5.14 3.49
CA GLU A 213 14.05 -6.44 3.32
C GLU A 213 13.13 -7.59 3.78
N MET A 214 12.34 -7.35 4.83
CA MET A 214 11.40 -8.32 5.38
C MET A 214 10.16 -8.45 4.50
N ARG A 215 9.65 -7.35 3.92
CA ARG A 215 8.58 -7.41 2.91
C ARG A 215 9.00 -8.26 1.71
N LEU A 216 10.22 -8.04 1.22
CA LEU A 216 10.79 -8.82 0.11
C LEU A 216 10.91 -10.32 0.45
N LYS A 217 11.31 -10.65 1.68
CA LYS A 217 11.37 -12.05 2.16
C LYS A 217 10.00 -12.75 2.14
N TYR A 218 8.92 -12.03 2.45
CA TYR A 218 7.59 -12.63 2.64
C TYR A 218 6.62 -12.44 1.47
N VAL A 219 6.92 -11.59 0.47
CA VAL A 219 6.00 -11.33 -0.66
C VAL A 219 5.63 -12.59 -1.44
N SER A 220 6.60 -13.45 -1.74
CA SER A 220 6.37 -14.72 -2.44
C SER A 220 5.41 -15.63 -1.66
N LEU A 221 5.51 -15.66 -0.32
CA LEU A 221 4.58 -16.41 0.53
C LEU A 221 3.18 -15.79 0.52
N LEU A 222 3.07 -14.46 0.55
CA LEU A 222 1.79 -13.76 0.45
C LEU A 222 1.11 -14.04 -0.90
N ARG A 223 1.85 -14.02 -2.02
CA ARG A 223 1.32 -14.39 -3.35
C ARG A 223 0.75 -15.81 -3.35
N ALA A 224 1.49 -16.76 -2.77
CA ALA A 224 1.01 -18.13 -2.62
C ALA A 224 -0.25 -18.22 -1.74
N ALA A 225 -0.31 -17.45 -0.65
CA ALA A 225 -1.47 -17.38 0.24
C ALA A 225 -2.71 -16.80 -0.47
N VAL A 226 -2.57 -15.73 -1.27
CA VAL A 226 -3.66 -15.17 -2.09
C VAL A 226 -4.15 -16.20 -3.10
N LYS A 227 -3.26 -16.89 -3.81
CA LYS A 227 -3.63 -17.96 -4.75
C LYS A 227 -4.37 -19.11 -4.06
N ALA A 228 -4.01 -19.40 -2.81
CA ALA A 228 -4.69 -20.37 -1.96
C ALA A 228 -5.95 -19.82 -1.25
N LYS A 229 -6.36 -18.57 -1.53
CA LYS A 229 -7.49 -17.85 -0.88
C LYS A 229 -7.36 -17.72 0.64
N LYS A 230 -6.13 -17.76 1.15
CA LYS A 230 -5.78 -17.57 2.58
C LYS A 230 -5.43 -16.12 2.93
N ALA A 231 -5.24 -15.28 1.93
CA ALA A 231 -5.00 -13.86 2.10
C ALA A 231 -5.83 -13.08 1.07
N ASP A 232 -6.14 -11.83 1.38
CA ASP A 232 -6.86 -10.95 0.47
C ASP A 232 -5.96 -10.46 -0.68
N ALA A 233 -6.49 -10.43 -1.90
CA ALA A 233 -5.75 -9.95 -3.05
C ALA A 233 -5.42 -8.45 -2.90
N ALA A 234 -6.31 -7.65 -2.29
CA ALA A 234 -6.04 -6.24 -2.04
C ALA A 234 -4.82 -6.05 -1.13
N SER A 235 -4.62 -6.89 -0.12
CA SER A 235 -3.42 -6.88 0.73
C SER A 235 -2.14 -7.06 -0.08
N LEU A 236 -2.13 -7.99 -1.05
CA LEU A 236 -0.97 -8.16 -1.94
C LEU A 236 -0.72 -6.92 -2.80
N ALA A 237 -1.77 -6.33 -3.39
CA ALA A 237 -1.64 -5.11 -4.18
C ALA A 237 -1.03 -3.94 -3.39
N LEU A 238 -1.45 -3.77 -2.12
CA LEU A 238 -0.89 -2.74 -1.23
C LEU A 238 0.62 -2.96 -1.00
N MET A 239 1.02 -4.21 -0.77
CA MET A 239 2.43 -4.52 -0.48
C MET A 239 3.31 -4.38 -1.71
N GLU A 240 2.84 -4.84 -2.87
CA GLU A 240 3.56 -4.70 -4.14
C GLU A 240 3.75 -3.23 -4.53
N ASP A 241 2.73 -2.40 -4.40
CA ASP A 241 2.85 -0.96 -4.64
C ASP A 241 3.79 -0.29 -3.65
N ARG A 242 3.76 -0.69 -2.37
CA ARG A 242 4.70 -0.17 -1.37
C ARG A 242 6.14 -0.52 -1.73
N MET A 243 6.41 -1.79 -2.04
CA MET A 243 7.72 -2.25 -2.45
C MET A 243 8.20 -1.55 -3.73
N ALA A 244 7.32 -1.33 -4.71
CA ALA A 244 7.63 -0.57 -5.92
C ALA A 244 8.06 0.86 -5.60
N THR A 245 7.28 1.59 -4.79
CA THR A 245 7.63 2.98 -4.42
C THR A 245 8.89 3.09 -3.58
N GLU A 246 9.11 2.17 -2.65
CA GLU A 246 10.35 2.09 -1.86
C GLU A 246 11.56 1.79 -2.74
N ALA A 247 11.36 1.06 -3.83
CA ALA A 247 12.36 0.85 -4.85
C ALA A 247 12.52 2.04 -5.81
N GLY A 248 11.64 3.05 -5.76
CA GLY A 248 11.61 4.17 -6.71
C GLY A 248 10.93 3.83 -8.04
N ASP A 249 10.34 2.64 -8.17
CA ASP A 249 9.55 2.26 -9.32
C ASP A 249 8.14 2.91 -9.28
N LYS A 250 7.47 2.88 -10.42
CA LYS A 250 6.06 3.20 -10.51
C LYS A 250 5.21 2.06 -9.93
N GLN A 251 4.12 2.41 -9.26
CA GLN A 251 3.17 1.45 -8.71
C GLN A 251 2.24 0.88 -9.79
N LEU A 252 1.69 -0.31 -9.52
CA LEU A 252 0.80 -1.03 -10.41
C LEU A 252 -0.67 -0.72 -10.13
N TYR A 253 -1.04 -0.55 -8.86
CA TYR A 253 -2.42 -0.45 -8.41
C TYR A 253 -2.81 0.93 -7.89
N GLY A 254 -1.89 1.88 -7.74
CA GLY A 254 -2.21 3.24 -7.34
C GLY A 254 -2.53 3.37 -5.84
N SER A 255 -1.91 2.56 -4.99
CA SER A 255 -2.28 2.43 -3.57
C SER A 255 -1.41 3.18 -2.58
N GLN A 256 -0.31 3.84 -3.01
CA GLN A 256 0.52 4.64 -2.11
C GLN A 256 0.48 6.10 -2.53
N LEU A 257 0.36 6.97 -1.52
CA LEU A 257 0.46 8.41 -1.67
C LEU A 257 1.76 8.89 -1.04
N ARG A 258 2.24 10.04 -1.51
CA ARG A 258 3.32 10.81 -0.89
C ARG A 258 2.84 12.21 -0.55
N ARG A 259 3.56 12.84 0.38
CA ARG A 259 3.36 14.25 0.69
C ARG A 259 4.41 15.09 -0.02
N VAL A 260 3.98 16.04 -0.84
CA VAL A 260 4.82 17.00 -1.56
C VAL A 260 4.28 18.40 -1.29
N ASN A 261 5.12 19.28 -0.74
CA ASN A 261 4.73 20.66 -0.36
C ASN A 261 3.43 20.69 0.47
N ASP A 262 3.36 19.85 1.51
CA ASP A 262 2.20 19.65 2.40
C ASP A 262 0.93 19.05 1.77
N GLN A 263 0.91 18.83 0.46
CA GLN A 263 -0.21 18.21 -0.26
C GLN A 263 0.02 16.72 -0.48
N MET A 264 -1.06 15.94 -0.43
CA MET A 264 -1.02 14.51 -0.75
C MET A 264 -1.11 14.36 -2.28
N GLU A 265 -0.28 13.48 -2.84
CA GLU A 265 -0.35 13.11 -4.24
C GLU A 265 -0.07 11.61 -4.41
N LEU A 266 -0.58 11.01 -5.47
CA LEU A 266 -0.25 9.63 -5.81
C LEU A 266 1.22 9.55 -6.21
N PHE A 267 1.89 8.49 -5.77
CA PHE A 267 3.13 8.12 -6.43
C PHE A 267 2.86 7.77 -7.91
N PRO A 268 3.89 7.85 -8.78
CA PRO A 268 3.79 7.48 -10.19
C PRO A 268 3.20 6.09 -10.43
N ILE A 269 2.32 5.94 -11.42
CA ILE A 269 1.64 4.70 -11.78
C ILE A 269 2.14 4.25 -13.15
N ALA A 270 2.46 2.95 -13.27
CA ALA A 270 3.12 2.39 -14.45
C ALA A 270 2.28 2.53 -15.72
N ASP A 271 0.99 2.20 -15.64
CA ASP A 271 0.05 2.21 -16.74
C ASP A 271 -1.30 2.75 -16.26
N PRO A 272 -1.49 4.08 -16.26
CA PRO A 272 -2.70 4.68 -15.72
C PRO A 272 -3.94 4.42 -16.58
N ASP A 273 -3.80 4.00 -17.84
CA ASP A 273 -4.93 3.71 -18.74
C ASP A 273 -5.69 2.45 -18.33
N HIS A 274 -4.97 1.40 -17.90
CA HIS A 274 -5.56 0.12 -17.49
C HIS A 274 -5.53 -0.08 -15.97
N LEU A 275 -5.43 1.01 -15.21
CA LEU A 275 -5.30 0.99 -13.76
C LEU A 275 -6.52 0.34 -13.08
N ASP A 276 -7.73 0.76 -13.44
CA ASP A 276 -8.94 0.27 -12.78
C ASP A 276 -9.24 -1.20 -13.12
N GLU A 277 -8.80 -1.70 -14.27
CA GLU A 277 -8.85 -3.12 -14.61
C GLU A 277 -7.98 -3.95 -13.65
N ARG A 278 -6.74 -3.49 -13.40
CA ARG A 278 -5.85 -4.13 -12.43
C ARG A 278 -6.38 -4.03 -11.01
N ARG A 279 -6.91 -2.86 -10.61
CA ARG A 279 -7.52 -2.67 -9.28
C ARG A 279 -8.70 -3.61 -9.07
N ALA A 280 -9.61 -3.72 -10.06
CA ALA A 280 -10.74 -4.63 -10.01
C ALA A 280 -10.29 -6.10 -9.87
N SER A 281 -9.23 -6.53 -10.56
CA SER A 281 -8.68 -7.89 -10.45
C SER A 281 -8.19 -8.24 -9.04
N MET A 282 -7.83 -7.23 -8.24
CA MET A 282 -7.37 -7.36 -6.86
C MET A 282 -8.45 -7.04 -5.83
N GLY A 283 -9.70 -6.81 -6.25
CA GLY A 283 -10.80 -6.44 -5.35
C GLY A 283 -10.71 -5.01 -4.81
N LEU A 284 -9.89 -4.14 -5.41
CA LEU A 284 -9.77 -2.73 -5.04
C LEU A 284 -10.86 -1.90 -5.74
N PRO A 285 -11.40 -0.84 -5.08
CA PRO A 285 -12.33 0.08 -5.73
C PRO A 285 -11.63 0.88 -6.84
N PRO A 286 -12.36 1.46 -7.80
CA PRO A 286 -11.78 2.36 -8.80
C PRO A 286 -10.92 3.47 -8.16
N ILE A 287 -9.84 3.88 -8.82
CA ILE A 287 -8.90 4.86 -8.28
C ILE A 287 -9.59 6.17 -7.90
N ALA A 288 -10.57 6.61 -8.70
CA ALA A 288 -11.34 7.83 -8.47
C ALA A 288 -12.18 7.78 -7.19
N GLU A 289 -12.61 6.59 -6.75
CA GLU A 289 -13.30 6.42 -5.46
C GLU A 289 -12.31 6.38 -4.30
N TYR A 290 -11.19 5.68 -4.49
CA TYR A 290 -10.14 5.55 -3.49
C TYR A 290 -9.55 6.91 -3.10
N VAL A 291 -9.14 7.73 -4.08
CA VAL A 291 -8.40 8.97 -3.80
C VAL A 291 -9.26 10.04 -3.11
N LYS A 292 -10.59 9.94 -3.17
CA LYS A 292 -11.52 10.84 -2.45
C LYS A 292 -11.36 10.79 -0.94
N ILE A 293 -10.89 9.67 -0.39
CA ILE A 293 -10.60 9.55 1.05
C ILE A 293 -9.58 10.61 1.49
N TRP A 294 -8.66 11.00 0.59
CA TRP A 294 -7.66 12.04 0.80
C TRP A 294 -8.04 13.40 0.21
N LYS A 295 -9.31 13.58 -0.17
CA LYS A 295 -9.83 14.81 -0.83
C LYS A 295 -9.09 15.15 -2.13
N LEU A 296 -8.70 14.12 -2.87
CA LEU A 296 -8.10 14.28 -4.19
C LEU A 296 -9.14 13.96 -5.26
N ASP A 297 -9.04 14.69 -6.37
CA ASP A 297 -9.82 14.42 -7.58
C ASP A 297 -8.96 13.63 -8.58
N TRP A 298 -9.57 12.64 -9.23
CA TRP A 298 -8.92 11.86 -10.27
C TRP A 298 -9.37 12.34 -11.66
N ASP A 299 -8.41 12.79 -12.45
CA ASP A 299 -8.57 13.07 -13.88
C ASP A 299 -7.37 12.47 -14.63
N LEU A 300 -7.62 11.48 -15.48
CA LEU A 300 -6.57 10.72 -16.16
C LEU A 300 -5.70 11.61 -17.07
N ALA A 301 -6.30 12.58 -17.76
CA ALA A 301 -5.57 13.46 -18.66
C ALA A 301 -4.62 14.40 -17.90
N ASN A 302 -5.08 14.97 -16.79
CA ASN A 302 -4.26 15.76 -15.90
C ASN A 302 -3.17 14.92 -15.22
N TYR A 303 -3.51 13.71 -14.76
CA TYR A 303 -2.55 12.79 -14.14
C TYR A 303 -1.39 12.46 -15.09
N LYS A 304 -1.69 12.15 -16.37
CA LYS A 304 -0.64 11.89 -17.38
C LYS A 304 0.32 13.07 -17.57
N LYS A 305 -0.19 14.29 -17.60
CA LYS A 305 0.66 15.50 -17.66
C LYS A 305 1.54 15.65 -16.42
N GLN A 306 1.01 15.35 -15.24
CA GLN A 306 1.78 15.36 -13.99
C GLN A 306 2.86 14.28 -14.00
N LEU A 307 2.55 13.09 -14.52
CA LEU A 307 3.48 11.98 -14.65
C LEU A 307 4.63 12.32 -15.61
N GLU A 308 4.34 12.89 -16.79
CA GLU A 308 5.36 13.35 -17.74
C GLU A 308 6.30 14.40 -17.11
N LYS A 309 5.74 15.34 -16.34
CA LYS A 309 6.54 16.32 -15.60
C LYS A 309 7.43 15.64 -14.56
N TYR A 310 6.87 14.73 -13.78
CA TYR A 310 7.62 13.97 -12.78
C TYR A 310 8.80 13.21 -13.41
N GLU A 311 8.57 12.52 -14.53
CA GLU A 311 9.60 11.79 -15.27
C GLU A 311 10.67 12.69 -15.85
N ALA A 312 10.29 13.87 -16.36
CA ALA A 312 11.25 14.84 -16.87
C ALA A 312 12.20 15.35 -15.78
N GLU A 313 11.78 15.33 -14.51
CA GLU A 313 12.57 15.73 -13.34
C GLU A 313 13.49 14.60 -12.82
N GLN A 314 13.26 13.33 -13.19
CA GLN A 314 14.08 12.18 -12.76
C GLN A 314 15.41 12.11 -13.53
N ARG A 315 16.30 13.09 -13.31
CA ARG A 315 17.59 13.22 -13.98
C ARG A 315 18.70 13.51 -12.98
N VAL A 316 19.76 12.74 -13.03
CA VAL A 316 20.98 12.97 -12.24
C VAL A 316 21.70 14.19 -12.80
N ARG A 317 22.23 15.03 -11.90
CA ARG A 317 22.92 16.27 -12.24
C ARG A 317 24.39 16.17 -11.87
N VAL A 318 25.21 17.03 -12.47
CA VAL A 318 26.65 17.11 -12.16
C VAL A 318 26.86 17.40 -10.66
N GLU A 319 26.01 18.23 -10.06
CA GLU A 319 26.06 18.59 -8.65
C GLU A 319 25.75 17.41 -7.72
N ASP A 320 25.00 16.42 -8.19
CA ASP A 320 24.71 15.21 -7.41
C ASP A 320 25.97 14.37 -7.22
N LEU A 321 26.76 14.21 -8.28
CA LEU A 321 28.04 13.46 -8.25
C LEU A 321 29.17 14.27 -7.60
N ALA A 322 29.10 15.61 -7.65
CA ALA A 322 30.01 16.47 -6.91
C ALA A 322 29.94 16.24 -5.39
N ARG A 323 28.78 15.81 -4.84
CA ARG A 323 28.61 15.52 -3.41
C ARG A 323 29.47 14.36 -2.90
N ILE A 324 29.81 13.42 -3.78
CA ILE A 324 30.62 12.24 -3.45
C ILE A 324 32.08 12.36 -3.92
N SER A 325 32.40 13.41 -4.68
CA SER A 325 33.72 13.63 -5.27
C SER A 325 34.71 14.19 -4.24
N ASP A 326 36.00 13.93 -4.48
CA ASP A 326 37.15 14.48 -3.74
C ASP A 326 37.16 14.16 -2.23
N VAL A 327 36.45 13.09 -1.87
CA VAL A 327 36.35 12.52 -0.52
C VAL A 327 36.89 11.10 -0.56
N LEU A 328 37.61 10.69 0.49
CA LEU A 328 37.96 9.29 0.72
C LEU A 328 36.94 8.70 1.69
N TRP A 329 35.99 7.97 1.14
CA TRP A 329 34.95 7.28 1.87
C TRP A 329 35.51 5.97 2.45
N ARG A 330 35.22 5.67 3.72
CA ARG A 330 35.64 4.42 4.40
C ARG A 330 34.45 3.74 5.06
N GLY A 331 34.47 2.43 5.07
CA GLY A 331 33.39 1.62 5.62
C GLY A 331 33.53 0.17 5.21
N GLN A 332 32.44 -0.41 4.71
CA GLN A 332 32.40 -1.85 4.43
C GLN A 332 31.55 -2.19 3.22
N LEU A 333 31.86 -3.34 2.63
CA LEU A 333 31.02 -4.07 1.71
C LEU A 333 30.40 -5.24 2.46
N SER A 334 29.08 -5.30 2.49
CA SER A 334 28.30 -6.46 2.91
C SER A 334 27.82 -7.24 1.69
N TYR A 335 28.07 -8.55 1.65
CA TYR A 335 27.58 -9.44 0.59
C TYR A 335 27.18 -10.81 1.14
N LEU A 336 26.29 -11.50 0.43
CA LEU A 336 25.88 -12.86 0.79
C LEU A 336 26.90 -13.89 0.26
N ASP A 337 27.57 -14.61 1.16
CA ASP A 337 28.36 -15.81 0.80
C ASP A 337 27.39 -16.96 0.54
N TYR A 338 27.15 -17.29 -0.73
CA TYR A 338 26.20 -18.34 -1.13
C TYR A 338 26.64 -19.76 -0.76
N GLY A 339 27.94 -19.99 -0.55
CA GLY A 339 28.44 -21.29 -0.10
C GLY A 339 28.03 -21.58 1.34
N LYS A 340 27.91 -20.52 2.16
CA LYS A 340 27.57 -20.60 3.58
C LYS A 340 26.18 -20.07 3.92
N ASN A 341 25.55 -19.38 2.98
CA ASN A 341 24.31 -18.64 3.14
C ASN A 341 24.34 -17.65 4.33
N VAL A 342 25.45 -16.93 4.48
CA VAL A 342 25.65 -15.91 5.53
C VAL A 342 26.11 -14.60 4.92
N TRP A 343 25.68 -13.49 5.51
CA TRP A 343 26.22 -12.18 5.17
C TRP A 343 27.65 -12.06 5.70
N VAL A 344 28.53 -11.55 4.86
CA VAL A 344 29.94 -11.28 5.15
C VAL A 344 30.18 -9.80 4.95
N ASP A 345 30.85 -9.20 5.93
CA ASP A 345 31.30 -7.81 5.88
C ASP A 345 32.81 -7.78 5.68
N ILE A 346 33.27 -7.03 4.69
CA ILE A 346 34.70 -6.75 4.49
C ILE A 346 34.97 -5.24 4.50
N PRO A 347 36.07 -4.76 5.09
CA PRO A 347 36.46 -3.36 5.01
C PRO A 347 36.60 -2.92 3.57
N SER A 348 36.05 -1.76 3.24
CA SER A 348 36.21 -1.14 1.93
C SER A 348 36.30 0.37 2.01
N ASN A 349 36.97 0.95 1.02
CA ASN A 349 37.05 2.38 0.82
C ASN A 349 36.74 2.75 -0.63
N LEU A 350 36.30 3.98 -0.83
CA LEU A 350 35.98 4.53 -2.14
C LEU A 350 36.54 5.94 -2.25
N ARG A 351 37.27 6.20 -3.34
CA ARG A 351 37.57 7.56 -3.79
C ARG A 351 36.87 7.81 -5.12
N VAL A 352 36.11 8.89 -5.21
CA VAL A 352 35.52 9.37 -6.45
C VAL A 352 36.20 10.67 -6.84
N SER A 353 36.70 10.78 -8.06
CA SER A 353 37.32 12.00 -8.59
C SER A 353 36.75 12.34 -9.95
N LYS A 354 36.65 13.63 -10.28
CA LYS A 354 36.23 14.06 -11.62
C LYS A 354 37.36 13.79 -12.63
N SER A 355 37.02 13.33 -13.83
CA SER A 355 37.99 13.13 -14.91
C SER A 355 38.47 14.47 -15.45
N GLU A 356 39.79 14.60 -15.64
CA GLU A 356 40.41 15.76 -16.29
C GLU A 356 40.20 15.76 -17.82
N GLN A 357 39.95 14.58 -18.40
CA GLN A 357 39.79 14.40 -19.84
C GLN A 357 38.35 14.63 -20.31
N GLU A 358 37.38 14.27 -19.48
CA GLU A 358 35.95 14.36 -19.80
C GLU A 358 35.15 14.90 -18.61
N ALA A 359 34.60 16.10 -18.74
CA ALA A 359 33.90 16.78 -17.65
C ALA A 359 32.63 16.06 -17.15
N SER A 360 32.07 15.15 -17.95
CA SER A 360 30.91 14.32 -17.61
C SER A 360 31.28 12.96 -17.01
N THR A 361 32.55 12.71 -16.69
CA THR A 361 33.03 11.40 -16.27
C THR A 361 33.66 11.48 -14.87
N TRP A 362 33.28 10.54 -14.01
CA TRP A 362 33.82 10.38 -12.65
C TRP A 362 34.55 9.05 -12.55
N LEU A 363 35.75 9.08 -11.97
CA LEU A 363 36.59 7.92 -11.74
C LEU A 363 36.37 7.42 -10.32
N TRP A 364 35.87 6.18 -10.21
CA TRP A 364 35.60 5.51 -8.95
C TRP A 364 36.73 4.53 -8.68
N SER A 365 37.40 4.67 -7.55
CA SER A 365 38.48 3.77 -7.12
C SER A 365 38.06 3.07 -5.84
N TYR A 366 37.76 1.79 -5.95
CA TYR A 366 37.42 0.91 -4.85
C TYR A 366 38.68 0.29 -4.25
N GLY A 367 38.80 0.36 -2.92
CA GLY A 367 39.86 -0.28 -2.16
C GLY A 367 39.29 -1.29 -1.16
N TYR A 368 39.99 -2.42 -1.01
CA TYR A 368 39.74 -3.45 0.00
C TYR A 368 41.06 -3.66 0.75
N ASP A 369 41.15 -3.11 1.96
CA ASP A 369 42.42 -3.04 2.69
C ASP A 369 42.98 -4.45 3.00
N ASP A 370 42.09 -5.40 3.30
CA ASP A 370 42.44 -6.80 3.57
C ASP A 370 42.66 -7.63 2.29
N GLU A 371 42.17 -7.15 1.14
CA GLU A 371 42.26 -7.83 -0.16
C GLU A 371 42.70 -6.88 -1.29
N PRO A 372 43.93 -6.31 -1.27
CA PRO A 372 44.32 -5.28 -2.24
C PRO A 372 44.31 -5.72 -3.71
N HIS A 373 44.40 -7.04 -3.95
CA HIS A 373 44.31 -7.63 -5.27
C HIS A 373 42.89 -7.53 -5.88
N ALA A 374 41.87 -7.31 -5.04
CA ALA A 374 40.48 -7.09 -5.45
C ALA A 374 40.16 -5.61 -5.73
N ASN A 375 41.12 -4.69 -5.52
CA ASN A 375 40.96 -3.27 -5.81
C ASN A 375 40.54 -3.06 -7.27
N ALA A 376 39.58 -2.16 -7.48
CA ALA A 376 38.98 -1.93 -8.79
C ALA A 376 38.88 -0.44 -9.10
N LYS A 377 38.92 -0.11 -10.39
CA LYS A 377 38.66 1.24 -10.89
C LYS A 377 37.57 1.18 -11.95
N ASP A 378 36.68 2.16 -11.91
CA ASP A 378 35.59 2.29 -12.88
C ASP A 378 35.42 3.74 -13.32
N GLY A 379 35.00 3.94 -14.56
CA GLY A 379 34.74 5.24 -15.17
C GLY A 379 33.25 5.41 -15.40
N ILE A 380 32.60 6.21 -14.56
CA ILE A 380 31.16 6.42 -14.61
C ILE A 380 30.85 7.75 -15.30
N ARG A 381 30.28 7.67 -16.50
CA ARG A 381 29.88 8.82 -17.31
C ARG A 381 28.41 9.18 -17.09
N LEU A 382 28.13 10.44 -16.77
CA LEU A 382 26.77 10.99 -16.77
C LEU A 382 26.37 11.36 -18.20
N SER A 383 25.21 10.90 -18.68
CA SER A 383 24.68 11.34 -19.98
C SER A 383 24.32 12.83 -19.97
N GLU A 384 24.38 13.49 -21.12
CA GLU A 384 24.04 14.93 -21.25
C GLU A 384 22.64 15.26 -20.74
N ASP A 385 21.71 14.33 -20.93
CA ASP A 385 20.33 14.48 -20.50
C ASP A 385 20.10 14.02 -19.04
N GLY A 386 21.14 13.55 -18.35
CA GLY A 386 21.09 13.10 -16.96
C GLY A 386 20.27 11.82 -16.72
N LYS A 387 19.84 11.13 -17.78
CA LYS A 387 19.04 9.90 -17.69
C LYS A 387 19.87 8.62 -17.58
N LYS A 388 21.19 8.69 -17.77
CA LYS A 388 22.08 7.53 -17.62
C LYS A 388 23.31 7.85 -16.78
N LEU A 389 23.68 6.90 -15.94
CA LEU A 389 24.92 6.87 -15.17
C LEU A 389 25.74 5.65 -15.62
N GLY A 390 26.69 5.87 -16.52
CA GLY A 390 27.36 4.81 -17.25
C GLY A 390 26.37 4.07 -18.15
N GLN A 391 26.20 2.77 -17.92
CA GLN A 391 25.20 1.93 -18.59
C GLN A 391 23.87 1.86 -17.83
N GLU A 392 23.79 2.47 -16.64
CA GLU A 392 22.63 2.41 -15.77
C GLU A 392 21.60 3.49 -16.17
N GLU A 393 20.35 3.09 -16.38
CA GLU A 393 19.23 4.00 -16.64
C GLU A 393 18.68 4.53 -15.33
N VAL A 394 18.51 5.85 -15.22
CA VAL A 394 17.97 6.51 -14.03
C VAL A 394 16.47 6.26 -13.95
N ILE A 395 16.05 5.62 -12.86
CA ILE A 395 14.64 5.34 -12.55
C ILE A 395 14.05 6.45 -11.70
N SER A 396 14.77 6.88 -10.66
CA SER A 396 14.33 7.98 -9.80
C SER A 396 15.49 8.76 -9.21
N ARG A 397 15.23 10.05 -8.93
CA ARG A 397 16.09 10.95 -8.18
C ARG A 397 15.24 11.70 -7.17
N GLU A 398 15.49 11.46 -5.89
CA GLU A 398 14.77 12.06 -4.78
C GLU A 398 15.74 12.84 -3.88
N LEU A 399 15.57 14.17 -3.80
CA LEU A 399 16.25 14.99 -2.79
C LEU A 399 15.29 15.21 -1.61
N ARG A 400 15.61 14.64 -0.46
CA ARG A 400 14.78 14.71 0.74
C ARG A 400 14.98 16.04 1.48
N PRO A 401 13.99 16.49 2.30
CA PRO A 401 14.10 17.73 3.06
C PRO A 401 15.31 17.80 4.00
N ASN A 402 15.79 16.66 4.50
CA ASN A 402 16.99 16.57 5.32
C ASN A 402 18.31 16.65 4.53
N GLY A 403 18.26 16.91 3.22
CA GLY A 403 19.42 17.00 2.33
C GLY A 403 19.94 15.65 1.82
N ALA A 404 19.36 14.53 2.24
CA ALA A 404 19.72 13.22 1.71
C ALA A 404 19.24 13.08 0.27
N LEU A 405 20.15 12.69 -0.62
CA LEU A 405 19.87 12.43 -2.02
C LEU A 405 19.82 10.92 -2.25
N ARG A 406 18.71 10.43 -2.80
CA ARG A 406 18.55 9.04 -3.20
C ARG A 406 18.41 8.96 -4.72
N ILE A 407 19.27 8.19 -5.37
CA ILE A 407 19.20 7.92 -6.81
C ILE A 407 18.99 6.41 -6.99
N VAL A 408 18.04 6.03 -7.83
CA VAL A 408 17.85 4.63 -8.23
C VAL A 408 18.11 4.52 -9.72
N THR A 409 18.90 3.53 -10.10
CA THR A 409 19.18 3.20 -11.49
C THR A 409 18.94 1.71 -11.75
N THR A 410 18.84 1.35 -13.03
CA THR A 410 18.67 -0.03 -13.47
C THR A 410 19.53 -0.33 -14.68
N MET A 411 20.01 -1.56 -14.83
CA MET A 411 20.65 -2.02 -16.07
C MET A 411 20.49 -3.53 -16.26
N PRO A 412 20.39 -4.03 -17.50
CA PRO A 412 20.52 -5.45 -17.74
C PRO A 412 21.96 -5.92 -17.42
N GLY A 413 22.10 -7.18 -17.05
CA GLY A 413 23.39 -7.80 -16.75
C GLY A 413 23.29 -9.31 -16.61
N GLU A 414 24.31 -9.90 -16.00
CA GLU A 414 24.40 -11.33 -15.75
C GLU A 414 24.83 -11.59 -14.31
N ASP A 415 24.07 -12.40 -13.57
CA ASP A 415 24.40 -12.83 -12.20
C ASP A 415 24.48 -14.36 -12.16
N ASP A 416 25.65 -14.88 -11.80
CA ASP A 416 25.96 -16.31 -11.80
C ASP A 416 25.58 -17.00 -13.13
N ARG A 417 26.06 -16.43 -14.24
CA ARG A 417 25.83 -16.94 -15.62
C ARG A 417 24.36 -16.98 -16.04
N ARG A 418 23.50 -16.22 -15.39
CA ARG A 418 22.09 -16.08 -15.75
C ARG A 418 21.77 -14.62 -16.07
N PRO A 419 21.03 -14.36 -17.16
CA PRO A 419 20.52 -13.02 -17.45
C PRO A 419 19.74 -12.46 -16.25
N ALA A 420 19.98 -11.20 -15.94
CA ALA A 420 19.37 -10.52 -14.81
C ALA A 420 19.16 -9.03 -15.10
N GLN A 421 18.26 -8.43 -14.34
CA GLN A 421 18.15 -6.98 -14.19
C GLN A 421 18.84 -6.59 -12.88
N PHE A 422 19.76 -5.63 -12.94
CA PHE A 422 20.36 -5.01 -11.77
C PHE A 422 19.65 -3.73 -11.44
N ARG A 423 19.47 -3.48 -10.15
CA ARG A 423 19.04 -2.21 -9.60
C ARG A 423 20.09 -1.71 -8.65
N PHE A 424 20.49 -0.45 -8.81
CA PHE A 424 21.39 0.22 -7.87
C PHE A 424 20.63 1.32 -7.15
N THR A 425 20.76 1.36 -5.82
CA THR A 425 20.29 2.48 -5.00
C THR A 425 21.50 3.18 -4.40
N TYR A 426 21.65 4.45 -4.72
CA TYR A 426 22.66 5.35 -4.17
C TYR A 426 22.01 6.24 -3.13
N THR A 427 22.51 6.23 -1.90
CA THR A 427 22.05 7.12 -0.83
C THR A 427 23.21 8.01 -0.40
N ILE A 428 23.10 9.30 -0.62
CA ILE A 428 24.14 10.29 -0.38
C ILE A 428 23.64 11.27 0.67
N THR A 429 24.36 11.39 1.78
CA THR A 429 24.12 12.41 2.81
C THR A 429 25.33 13.34 2.91
N ALA A 430 25.33 14.25 3.89
CA ALA A 430 26.50 15.08 4.16
C ALA A 430 27.73 14.24 4.57
N ASP A 431 27.51 13.12 5.28
CA ASP A 431 28.56 12.38 5.97
C ASP A 431 28.63 10.89 5.58
N SER A 432 27.67 10.40 4.78
CA SER A 432 27.63 9.02 4.31
C SER A 432 27.37 8.90 2.82
N PHE A 433 27.89 7.81 2.25
CA PHE A 433 27.55 7.37 0.91
C PHE A 433 27.34 5.86 0.92
N ASP A 434 26.13 5.42 0.60
CA ASP A 434 25.76 4.01 0.52
C ASP A 434 25.40 3.65 -0.93
N ARG A 435 25.80 2.45 -1.35
CA ARG A 435 25.41 1.88 -2.65
C ARG A 435 24.92 0.45 -2.45
N LYS A 436 23.63 0.22 -2.71
CA LYS A 436 23.01 -1.11 -2.69
C LYS A 436 22.83 -1.62 -4.11
N LYS A 437 23.27 -2.85 -4.39
CA LYS A 437 22.98 -3.61 -5.61
C LYS A 437 21.94 -4.67 -5.31
N GLU A 438 20.85 -4.65 -6.05
CA GLU A 438 19.80 -5.66 -6.07
C GLU A 438 19.78 -6.35 -7.43
N VAL A 439 19.46 -7.65 -7.45
CA VAL A 439 19.44 -8.48 -8.65
C VAL A 439 18.08 -9.15 -8.77
N LYS A 440 17.46 -9.04 -9.94
CA LYS A 440 16.28 -9.80 -10.33
C LYS A 440 16.65 -10.67 -11.53
N LEU A 441 16.61 -11.98 -11.36
CA LEU A 441 16.94 -12.91 -12.43
C LEU A 441 15.82 -12.92 -13.47
N VAL A 442 16.16 -13.12 -14.74
CA VAL A 442 15.14 -13.31 -15.77
C VAL A 442 14.32 -14.55 -15.41
N GLY A 443 13.00 -14.38 -15.31
CA GLY A 443 12.06 -15.42 -14.88
C GLY A 443 11.77 -15.45 -13.37
N SER A 444 12.47 -14.65 -12.54
CA SER A 444 12.06 -14.43 -11.14
C SER A 444 11.11 -13.24 -11.04
N GLU A 445 10.25 -13.23 -10.02
CA GLU A 445 9.35 -12.10 -9.75
C GLU A 445 10.04 -11.01 -8.92
N ASP A 446 10.91 -11.43 -7.99
CA ASP A 446 11.47 -10.56 -6.96
C ASP A 446 12.96 -10.29 -7.18
N TYR A 447 13.38 -9.11 -6.70
CA TYR A 447 14.79 -8.78 -6.50
C TYR A 447 15.32 -9.49 -5.25
N PHE A 448 16.63 -9.67 -5.15
CA PHE A 448 17.33 -9.95 -3.89
C PHE A 448 18.55 -9.03 -3.78
N VAL A 449 18.96 -8.72 -2.56
CA VAL A 449 20.12 -7.87 -2.32
C VAL A 449 21.39 -8.68 -2.59
N ARG A 450 22.26 -8.17 -3.47
CA ARG A 450 23.54 -8.79 -3.82
C ARG A 450 24.69 -8.17 -3.02
N HIS A 451 24.79 -6.85 -3.03
CA HIS A 451 25.86 -6.10 -2.36
C HIS A 451 25.28 -4.87 -1.66
N VAL A 452 25.81 -4.53 -0.49
CA VAL A 452 25.57 -3.26 0.18
C VAL A 452 26.92 -2.66 0.56
N TYR A 453 27.27 -1.56 -0.09
CA TYR A 453 28.34 -0.70 0.38
C TYR A 453 27.76 0.35 1.31
N ALA A 454 28.40 0.54 2.45
CA ALA A 454 28.08 1.59 3.40
C ALA A 454 29.37 2.30 3.80
N TRP A 455 29.52 3.56 3.39
CA TRP A 455 30.71 4.35 3.67
C TRP A 455 30.38 5.67 4.37
N LYS A 456 31.36 6.16 5.12
CA LYS A 456 31.35 7.47 5.78
C LYS A 456 32.64 8.25 5.47
N LYS A 457 32.59 9.55 5.66
CA LYS A 457 33.72 10.46 5.46
C LYS A 457 34.87 10.20 6.43
#